data_AF-A0A496YPA5-F1
#
_entry.id   AF-A0A496YPA5-F1
#
_cell.length_a   1.000
_cell.length_b   1.000
_cell.length_c   1.000
_cell.angle_alpha   90.00
_cell.angle_beta   90.00
_cell.angle_gamma   90.00
#
_symmetry.space_group_name_H-M   'P 1'
#
loop_
_entity.id
_entity.type
_entity.pdbx_description
1 polymer ?
#
loop_
_entity_poly.entity_id
_entity_poly.type
_entity_poly.pdbx_seq_one_letter_code
_entity_poly.pdbx_strand_id
1 'polypeptide(L)'
;AKACPYGVIGINPDQKYFPGEKLPLEENLDPHRQHPPGKASMCTLCVHRIEEGREPACVAGCPSKAMIFGDLDELDSPVGEKLWASRQVLVSKGTNPKVSYIFPPNSFKYVEERSKKEGTS
;
A
#
# COMPACT_ATOMS: atom_id res chain seq x y z
N ALA A 1 14.11 7.44 0.76
CA ALA A 1 12.82 7.56 0.05
C ALA A 1 12.94 7.67 -1.48
N LYS A 2 13.93 8.40 -2.04
CA LYS A 2 14.02 8.71 -3.49
C LYS A 2 14.14 7.52 -4.46
N ALA A 3 14.54 6.34 -4.01
CA ALA A 3 14.70 5.17 -4.88
C ALA A 3 13.37 4.50 -5.26
N CYS A 4 12.29 4.72 -4.50
CA CYS A 4 11.00 4.09 -4.78
C CYS A 4 10.29 4.82 -5.94
N PRO A 5 10.03 4.17 -7.08
CA PRO A 5 9.36 4.84 -8.21
C PRO A 5 7.89 5.16 -7.94
N TYR A 6 7.31 4.58 -6.88
CA TYR A 6 5.93 4.82 -6.46
C TYR A 6 5.81 5.95 -5.43
N GLY A 7 6.93 6.45 -4.89
CA GLY A 7 6.92 7.56 -3.92
C GLY A 7 6.25 7.25 -2.57
N VAL A 8 6.06 5.98 -2.22
CA VAL A 8 5.27 5.57 -1.04
C VAL A 8 6.08 5.46 0.27
N ILE A 9 7.38 5.70 0.22
CA ILE A 9 8.23 5.67 1.42
C ILE A 9 8.18 7.05 2.09
N GLY A 10 7.42 7.15 3.17
CA GLY A 10 7.40 8.32 4.05
C GLY A 10 8.55 8.29 5.04
N ILE A 11 9.08 9.46 5.42
CA ILE A 11 9.97 9.60 6.57
C ILE A 11 9.14 10.17 7.71
N ASN A 12 9.14 9.51 8.86
CA ASN A 12 8.40 9.96 10.02
C ASN A 12 8.94 11.32 10.48
N PRO A 13 8.06 12.30 10.76
CA PRO A 13 8.48 13.63 11.18
C PRO A 13 9.23 13.57 12.51
N ASP A 14 10.16 14.51 12.70
CA ASP A 14 10.95 14.57 13.93
C ASP A 14 10.11 15.02 15.14
N GLN A 15 9.05 15.78 14.88
CA GLN A 15 8.12 16.27 15.89
C GLN A 15 6.77 15.54 15.81
N LYS A 16 6.19 15.31 16.99
CA LYS A 16 4.80 14.88 17.14
C LYS A 16 3.85 16.03 16.85
N TYR A 17 2.57 15.70 16.62
CA TYR A 17 1.53 16.70 16.36
C TYR A 17 1.32 17.64 17.56
N PHE A 18 1.41 17.12 18.79
CA PHE A 18 1.35 17.88 20.04
C PHE A 18 2.69 17.75 20.80
N PRO A 19 3.66 18.63 20.55
CA PRO A 19 4.97 18.55 21.18
C PRO A 19 4.88 18.82 22.70
N GLY A 20 5.58 18.01 23.50
CA GLY A 20 5.64 18.17 24.96
C GLY A 20 4.49 17.52 25.74
N GLU A 21 3.44 17.05 25.06
CA GLU A 21 2.32 16.33 25.67
C GLU A 21 2.39 14.84 25.34
N LYS A 22 2.08 14.00 26.34
CA LYS A 22 1.89 12.56 26.12
C LYS A 22 0.40 12.30 26.03
N LEU A 23 -0.08 12.01 24.81
CA LEU A 23 -1.50 11.71 24.61
C LEU A 23 -1.83 10.32 25.18
N PRO A 24 -3.04 10.09 25.70
CA PRO A 24 -3.48 8.75 26.12
C PRO A 24 -3.37 7.71 24.99
N LEU A 25 -3.59 8.14 23.74
CA LEU A 25 -3.47 7.28 22.56
C LEU A 25 -2.02 6.87 22.24
N GLU A 26 -1.03 7.58 22.79
CA GLU A 26 0.38 7.27 22.60
C GLU A 26 0.95 6.37 23.71
N GLU A 27 0.13 6.02 24.70
CA GLU A 27 0.55 5.13 25.77
C GLU A 27 0.47 3.67 25.32
N ASN A 28 1.59 2.94 25.44
CA ASN A 28 1.68 1.51 25.14
C ASN A 28 1.22 1.13 23.72
N LEU A 29 1.63 1.92 22.72
CA LEU A 29 1.36 1.61 21.32
C LEU A 29 1.92 0.25 20.91
N ASP A 30 1.08 -0.56 20.26
CA ASP A 30 1.53 -1.77 19.58
C ASP A 30 2.65 -1.46 18.57
N PRO A 31 3.58 -2.39 18.31
CA PRO A 31 4.71 -2.15 17.41
C PRO A 31 4.33 -1.59 16.04
N HIS A 32 3.22 -2.05 15.45
CA HIS A 32 2.75 -1.60 14.14
C HIS A 32 2.21 -0.16 14.11
N ARG A 33 2.00 0.45 15.29
CA ARG A 33 1.53 1.84 15.47
C ARG A 33 2.65 2.79 15.92
N GLN A 34 3.85 2.25 16.16
CA GLN A 34 5.00 3.05 16.52
C GLN A 34 5.64 3.65 15.28
N HIS A 35 5.82 4.97 15.27
CA HIS A 35 6.43 5.70 14.18
C HIS A 35 7.63 6.50 14.71
N PRO A 36 8.80 5.87 14.89
CA PRO A 36 9.96 6.57 15.44
C PRO A 36 10.44 7.71 14.51
N PRO A 37 10.79 8.89 15.06
CA PRO A 37 11.36 10.02 14.31
C PRO A 37 12.50 9.64 13.36
N GLY A 38 12.50 10.23 12.16
CA GLY A 38 13.54 10.04 11.15
C GLY A 38 13.61 8.64 10.53
N LYS A 39 12.72 7.71 10.91
CA LYS A 39 12.63 6.38 10.31
C LYS A 39 11.69 6.38 9.11
N ALA A 40 12.01 5.53 8.14
CA ALA A 40 11.15 5.30 7.00
C ALA A 40 9.94 4.45 7.41
N SER A 41 8.76 4.81 6.90
CA SER A 41 7.52 4.06 7.04
C SER A 41 6.84 3.91 5.68
N MET A 42 6.16 2.78 5.51
CA MET A 42 5.35 2.48 4.32
C MET A 42 4.28 1.44 4.68
N CYS A 43 3.36 1.19 3.77
CA CYS A 43 2.40 0.09 3.91
C CYS A 43 3.13 -1.25 4.07
N THR A 44 2.70 -2.05 5.05
CA THR A 44 3.24 -3.38 5.34
C THR A 44 2.25 -4.49 5.03
N LEU A 45 1.20 -4.20 4.24
CA LEU A 45 0.06 -5.12 4.02
C LEU A 45 -0.59 -5.63 5.32
N CYS A 46 -0.47 -4.87 6.41
CA CYS A 46 -0.96 -5.27 7.73
C CYS A 46 -0.42 -6.64 8.20
N VAL A 47 0.90 -6.88 8.12
CA VAL A 47 1.53 -8.13 8.62
C VAL A 47 0.96 -8.57 9.98
N HIS A 48 0.85 -7.65 10.94
CA HIS A 48 0.29 -7.89 12.28
C HIS A 48 -1.13 -8.50 12.29
N ARG A 49 -1.94 -8.29 11.23
CA ARG A 49 -3.28 -8.88 11.08
C ARG A 49 -3.21 -10.21 10.36
N ILE A 50 -2.38 -10.29 9.32
CA ILE A 50 -2.20 -11.52 8.53
C ILE A 50 -1.67 -12.65 9.42
N GLU A 51 -0.73 -12.36 10.31
CA GLU A 51 -0.17 -13.33 11.27
C GLU A 51 -1.23 -13.94 12.21
N GLU A 52 -2.34 -13.22 12.42
CA GLU A 52 -3.49 -13.68 13.21
C GLU A 52 -4.63 -14.23 12.35
N GLY A 53 -4.40 -14.46 11.06
CA GLY A 53 -5.42 -14.94 10.11
C GLY A 53 -6.49 -13.91 9.76
N ARG A 54 -6.25 -12.61 10.00
CA ARG A 54 -7.18 -11.52 9.68
C ARG A 54 -6.81 -10.84 8.36
N GLU A 55 -7.82 -10.38 7.62
CA GLU A 55 -7.61 -9.56 6.43
C GLU A 55 -6.94 -8.22 6.76
N PRO A 56 -6.16 -7.64 5.81
CA PRO A 56 -5.63 -6.28 5.95
C PRO A 56 -6.73 -5.25 6.22
N ALA A 57 -6.42 -4.23 7.01
CA ALA A 57 -7.40 -3.25 7.46
C ALA A 57 -8.08 -2.49 6.30
N CYS A 58 -7.33 -2.17 5.25
CA CYS A 58 -7.89 -1.53 4.06
C CYS A 58 -8.89 -2.43 3.31
N VAL A 59 -8.65 -3.75 3.27
CA VAL A 59 -9.53 -4.73 2.63
C VAL A 59 -10.81 -4.90 3.44
N ALA A 60 -10.66 -5.22 4.73
CA ALA A 60 -11.79 -5.44 5.64
C ALA A 60 -12.67 -4.19 5.80
N GLY A 61 -12.06 -3.00 5.77
CA GLY A 61 -12.77 -1.73 5.93
C GLY A 61 -13.44 -1.19 4.67
N CYS A 62 -13.27 -1.82 3.50
CA CYS A 62 -13.77 -1.29 2.24
C CYS A 62 -15.24 -1.67 2.00
N PRO A 63 -16.20 -0.72 2.08
CA PRO A 63 -17.62 -1.07 1.94
C PRO A 63 -17.97 -1.53 0.52
N SER A 64 -17.26 -1.02 -0.49
CA SER A 64 -17.47 -1.35 -1.90
C SER A 64 -16.76 -2.63 -2.34
N LYS A 65 -15.95 -3.25 -1.47
CA LYS A 65 -15.12 -4.42 -1.80
C LYS A 65 -14.21 -4.20 -3.01
N ALA A 66 -13.67 -2.99 -3.14
CA ALA A 66 -12.79 -2.62 -4.25
C ALA A 66 -11.38 -3.23 -4.13
N MET A 67 -10.98 -3.63 -2.93
CA MET A 67 -9.70 -4.29 -2.65
C MET A 67 -9.94 -5.75 -2.31
N ILE A 68 -9.09 -6.61 -2.86
CA ILE A 68 -9.12 -8.05 -2.63
C ILE A 68 -7.68 -8.45 -2.27
N PHE A 69 -7.53 -9.31 -1.27
CA PHE A 69 -6.24 -9.77 -0.77
C PHE A 69 -6.25 -11.29 -0.62
N GLY A 70 -5.10 -11.92 -0.82
CA GLY A 70 -4.97 -13.37 -0.86
C GLY A 70 -3.60 -13.79 -1.36
N ASP A 71 -3.38 -15.10 -1.37
CA ASP A 71 -2.16 -15.71 -1.87
C ASP A 71 -2.14 -15.68 -3.40
N LEU A 72 -1.01 -15.31 -3.99
CA LEU A 72 -0.82 -15.26 -5.44
C LEU A 72 -0.44 -16.63 -6.02
N ASP A 73 -0.01 -17.58 -5.17
CA ASP A 73 0.28 -18.95 -5.57
C ASP A 73 -1.00 -19.80 -5.67
N GLU A 74 -2.08 -19.38 -4.99
CA GLU A 74 -3.40 -20.03 -5.01
C GLU A 74 -4.29 -19.43 -6.11
N LEU A 75 -4.07 -19.85 -7.36
CA LEU A 75 -4.74 -19.29 -8.54
C LEU A 75 -6.25 -19.58 -8.62
N ASP A 76 -6.74 -20.59 -7.93
CA ASP A 76 -8.17 -20.91 -7.85
C ASP A 76 -8.92 -20.05 -6.80
N SER A 77 -8.23 -19.10 -6.17
CA SER A 77 -8.81 -18.15 -5.22
C SER A 77 -9.48 -16.94 -5.90
N PRO A 78 -10.32 -16.18 -5.18
CA PRO A 78 -10.88 -14.92 -5.69
C PRO A 78 -9.80 -13.91 -6.14
N VAL A 79 -8.60 -13.95 -5.55
CA VAL A 79 -7.47 -13.14 -6.00
C VAL A 79 -6.93 -13.64 -7.34
N GLY A 80 -6.76 -14.94 -7.50
CA GLY A 80 -6.26 -15.54 -8.73
C GLY A 80 -7.13 -15.19 -9.94
N GLU A 81 -8.46 -15.29 -9.82
CA GLU A 81 -9.39 -14.88 -10.88
C GLU A 81 -9.20 -13.41 -11.28
N LYS A 82 -9.08 -12.52 -10.28
CA LYS A 82 -8.95 -11.07 -10.49
C LYS A 82 -7.56 -10.67 -10.99
N LEU A 83 -6.54 -11.43 -10.65
CA LEU A 83 -5.18 -11.22 -11.10
C LEU A 83 -5.09 -11.25 -12.63
N TRP A 84 -5.76 -12.20 -13.29
CA TRP A 84 -5.81 -12.31 -14.76
C TRP A 84 -6.39 -11.08 -15.46
N ALA A 85 -7.34 -10.40 -14.82
CA ALA A 85 -7.97 -9.18 -15.34
C ALA A 85 -7.22 -7.89 -14.95
N SER A 86 -6.21 -8.00 -14.09
CA SER A 86 -5.52 -6.85 -13.50
C SER A 86 -4.29 -6.43 -14.32
N ARG A 87 -3.79 -5.22 -14.05
CA ARG A 87 -2.55 -4.69 -14.63
C ARG A 87 -1.70 -4.04 -13.55
N GLN A 88 -0.38 -4.22 -13.65
CA GLN A 88 0.58 -3.47 -12.83
C GLN A 88 0.77 -2.06 -13.39
N VAL A 89 1.07 -1.11 -12.50
CA VAL A 89 1.42 0.27 -12.87
C VAL A 89 2.93 0.46 -12.83
N LEU A 90 3.42 1.43 -13.61
CA LEU A 90 4.86 1.72 -13.77
C LEU A 90 5.69 0.51 -14.25
N VAL A 91 5.14 -0.30 -15.16
CA VAL A 91 5.79 -1.51 -15.71
C VAL A 91 7.19 -1.21 -16.26
N SER A 92 7.40 -0.03 -16.84
CA SER A 92 8.71 0.41 -17.35
C SER A 92 9.81 0.50 -16.29
N LYS A 93 9.47 0.51 -15.00
CA LYS A 93 10.43 0.53 -13.88
C LYS A 93 10.93 -0.87 -13.50
N GLY A 94 10.35 -1.96 -14.04
CA GLY A 94 10.86 -3.32 -13.86
C GLY A 94 10.79 -3.87 -12.43
N THR A 95 9.98 -3.27 -11.55
CA THR A 95 9.92 -3.59 -10.12
C THR A 95 8.95 -4.72 -9.74
N ASN A 96 8.18 -5.24 -10.70
CA ASN A 96 7.22 -6.36 -10.52
C ASN A 96 6.39 -6.30 -9.21
N PRO A 97 5.62 -5.22 -8.98
CA PRO A 97 4.87 -5.02 -7.74
C PRO A 97 3.80 -6.11 -7.52
N LYS A 98 3.54 -6.46 -6.25
CA LYS A 98 2.49 -7.43 -5.87
C LYS A 98 1.13 -6.79 -5.61
N VAL A 99 0.95 -5.56 -6.06
CA VAL A 99 -0.35 -4.87 -6.10
C VAL A 99 -0.62 -4.52 -7.55
N SER A 100 -1.76 -5.00 -8.06
CA SER A 100 -2.24 -4.75 -9.41
C SER A 100 -3.66 -4.19 -9.36
N TYR A 101 -4.09 -3.57 -10.45
CA TYR A 101 -5.35 -2.84 -10.52
C TYR A 101 -6.20 -3.34 -11.68
N ILE A 102 -7.50 -3.44 -11.46
CA ILE A 102 -8.47 -3.67 -12.54
C ILE A 102 -8.93 -2.30 -13.03
N PHE A 103 -8.73 -2.05 -14.31
CA PHE A 103 -9.05 -0.78 -14.94
C PHE A 103 -10.34 -0.91 -15.76
N PRO A 104 -11.23 0.09 -15.74
CA PRO A 104 -12.28 0.21 -16.74
C PRO A 104 -11.69 0.14 -18.17
N PRO A 105 -12.45 -0.37 -19.14
CA PRO A 105 -12.01 -0.42 -20.53
C PRO A 105 -11.47 0.93 -21.01
N ASN A 106 -10.35 0.90 -21.74
CA ASN A 106 -9.66 2.07 -22.29
C ASN A 106 -9.08 3.08 -21.29
N SER A 107 -9.17 2.85 -19.98
CA SER A 107 -8.67 3.81 -18.98
C SER A 107 -7.16 3.68 -18.67
N PHE A 108 -6.59 2.49 -18.85
CA PHE A 108 -5.19 2.21 -18.50
C PHE A 108 -4.18 3.11 -19.23
N LYS A 109 -4.42 3.42 -20.51
CA LYS A 109 -3.56 4.29 -21.31
C LYS A 109 -3.39 5.67 -20.66
N TYR A 110 -4.47 6.25 -20.12
CA TYR A 110 -4.42 7.55 -19.45
C TYR A 110 -3.59 7.51 -18.16
N VAL A 111 -3.65 6.40 -17.43
CA VAL A 111 -2.85 6.18 -16.22
C VAL A 111 -1.37 6.12 -16.58
N GLU A 112 -1.01 5.34 -17.60
CA GLU A 112 0.39 5.26 -18.07
C GLU A 112 0.92 6.60 -18.58
N GLU A 113 0.12 7.36 -19.34
CA GLU A 113 0.50 8.69 -19.82
C GLU A 113 0.71 9.68 -18.68
N ARG A 114 -0.16 9.67 -17.65
CA ARG A 114 0.01 10.50 -16.46
C ARG A 114 1.27 10.12 -15.69
N SER A 115 1.50 8.83 -15.47
CA SER A 115 2.68 8.33 -14.80
C SER A 115 3.98 8.74 -15.50
N LYS A 116 3.99 8.83 -16.83
CA LYS A 116 5.16 9.34 -17.60
C LYS A 116 5.38 10.84 -17.40
N LYS A 117 4.31 11.64 -17.29
CA LYS A 117 4.39 13.10 -17.08
C LYS A 117 4.81 13.49 -15.66
N GLU A 118 4.37 12.73 -14.65
CA GLU A 118 4.73 12.99 -13.25
C GLU A 118 6.09 12.39 -12.86
N GLY A 119 6.62 11.44 -13.64
CA GLY A 119 7.94 10.84 -13.47
C GLY A 119 9.12 11.62 -14.05
N THR A 120 8.91 12.87 -14.49
CA THR A 120 9.93 13.80 -15.04
C THR A 120 10.22 14.99 -14.12
N SER A 121 10.12 14.81 -12.79
CA SER A 121 10.55 15.77 -11.78
C SER A 121 11.54 15.13 -10.82
#